data_AF-A0A820KRQ6-F1
#
_entry.id   AF-A0A820KRQ6-F1
#
_cell.length_a   1.000
_cell.length_b   1.000
_cell.length_c   1.000
_cell.angle_alpha   90.00
_cell.angle_beta   90.00
_cell.angle_gamma   90.00
#
_symmetry.space_group_name_H-M   'P 1'
#
loop_
_entity.id
_entity.type
_entity.pdbx_description
1 polymer ?
#
loop_
_entity_poly.entity_id
_entity_poly.type
_entity_poly.pdbx_seq_one_letter_code
_entity_poly.pdbx_strand_id
1 'polypeptide(L)'
;MQPSFSSKDSESEERKRLERRQNRFAKESTTEINKSTKSVNKPNDILIGTCEELEKNYLRLTSAPNPSTIRPLAILEQAFPFVLNKYQLNNDWSYISSQLKSIRQDLIVQSIRNDFALLVYEENARLALEMGDRDQFVQCQTQVETLYDSGCNRTHLMEFLSYRLLYSLLLGDCQRVNRTLIDIHEEKLSSRKSNDIDIVLDFCSSFRRKNYTQLFILYKSLPRRACCVVNFFIDIYRKQMIQIFIWGFTPTLPIDIVTTMLAYNSNEIYWLKLELNSTETEGIFHCSSPVELHKQRAKLTVSIERPIVTPPAFQL
;
A
#
# COMPACT_ATOMS: atom_id res chain seq x y z
N MET A 1 12.15 -28.05 39.58
CA MET A 1 11.35 -28.95 38.70
C MET A 1 10.36 -28.07 37.96
N GLN A 2 10.41 -28.01 36.62
CA GLN A 2 9.38 -27.33 35.82
C GLN A 2 8.40 -28.36 35.26
N PRO A 3 7.09 -28.06 35.18
CA PRO A 3 6.11 -28.94 34.55
C PRO A 3 6.16 -28.80 33.02
N SER A 4 6.23 -29.94 32.32
CA SER A 4 6.21 -30.02 30.86
C SER A 4 4.79 -29.80 30.32
N PHE A 5 4.58 -28.74 29.53
CA PHE A 5 3.31 -28.52 28.83
C PHE A 5 3.20 -29.47 27.62
N SER A 6 2.12 -30.25 27.55
CA SER A 6 1.87 -31.25 26.50
C SER A 6 1.41 -30.58 25.21
N SER A 7 2.17 -30.73 24.12
CA SER A 7 1.80 -30.20 22.79
C SER A 7 0.67 -30.96 22.09
N LYS A 8 0.28 -32.14 22.60
CA LYS A 8 -0.73 -33.00 21.97
C LYS A 8 -2.16 -32.53 22.22
N ASP A 9 -2.38 -31.76 23.28
CA ASP A 9 -3.72 -31.34 23.70
C ASP A 9 -4.24 -30.14 22.88
N SER A 10 -3.35 -29.24 22.42
CA SER A 10 -3.74 -28.12 21.55
C SER A 10 -4.17 -28.58 20.15
N GLU A 11 -3.46 -29.54 19.54
CA GLU A 11 -3.84 -30.11 18.24
C GLU A 11 -5.18 -30.86 18.30
N SER A 12 -5.49 -31.49 19.43
CA SER A 12 -6.77 -32.16 19.70
C SER A 12 -7.95 -31.19 19.73
N GLU A 13 -7.77 -30.01 20.36
CA GLU A 13 -8.79 -28.95 20.32
C GLU A 13 -8.95 -28.34 18.94
N GLU A 14 -7.86 -28.09 18.22
CA GLU A 14 -7.90 -27.42 16.93
C GLU A 14 -8.61 -28.28 15.85
N ARG A 15 -8.36 -29.60 15.85
CA ARG A 15 -9.10 -30.55 15.01
C ARG A 15 -10.61 -30.54 15.32
N LYS A 16 -10.99 -30.54 16.61
CA LYS A 16 -12.41 -30.45 17.04
C LYS A 16 -13.05 -29.11 16.64
N ARG A 17 -12.29 -28.01 16.57
CA ARG A 17 -12.78 -26.71 16.06
C ARG A 17 -12.96 -26.74 14.54
N LEU A 18 -12.10 -27.45 13.81
CA LEU A 18 -12.19 -27.62 12.35
C LEU A 18 -13.42 -28.47 11.96
N GLU A 19 -13.63 -29.61 12.62
CA GLU A 19 -14.82 -30.46 12.43
C GLU A 19 -16.12 -29.70 12.75
N ARG A 20 -16.13 -28.90 13.83
CA ARG A 20 -17.27 -28.01 14.16
C ARG A 20 -17.51 -26.92 13.11
N ARG A 21 -16.51 -26.52 12.32
CA ARG A 21 -16.69 -25.60 11.17
C ARG A 21 -17.22 -26.35 9.94
N GLN A 22 -16.67 -27.50 9.61
CA GLN A 22 -17.12 -28.32 8.48
C GLN A 22 -18.57 -28.80 8.65
N ASN A 23 -18.94 -29.23 9.87
CA ASN A 23 -20.30 -29.66 10.19
C ASN A 23 -21.34 -28.52 10.20
N ARG A 24 -20.94 -27.23 10.20
CA ARG A 24 -21.86 -26.11 9.97
C ARG A 24 -22.19 -25.97 8.48
N PHE A 25 -21.16 -25.95 7.62
CA PHE A 25 -21.30 -25.93 6.16
C PHE A 25 -22.14 -27.10 5.63
N ALA A 26 -21.96 -28.31 6.20
CA ALA A 26 -22.77 -29.46 5.82
C ALA A 26 -24.25 -29.31 6.20
N LYS A 27 -24.57 -28.67 7.33
CA LYS A 27 -25.96 -28.56 7.83
C LYS A 27 -26.78 -27.46 7.15
N GLU A 28 -26.13 -26.43 6.60
CA GLU A 28 -26.76 -25.43 5.74
C GLU A 28 -27.14 -25.99 4.36
N SER A 29 -26.61 -27.17 3.99
CA SER A 29 -26.82 -27.77 2.66
C SER A 29 -28.05 -28.70 2.55
N THR A 30 -28.79 -28.94 3.63
CA THR A 30 -29.86 -29.98 3.66
C THR A 30 -31.17 -29.55 4.32
N THR A 31 -31.71 -28.35 4.01
CA THR A 31 -33.08 -28.00 4.42
C THR A 31 -33.90 -27.40 3.28
N GLU A 32 -34.62 -28.29 2.57
CA GLU A 32 -35.75 -27.98 1.69
C GLU A 32 -37.05 -27.77 2.52
N ILE A 33 -38.13 -27.13 2.05
CA ILE A 33 -38.49 -26.49 0.76
C ILE A 33 -39.55 -25.41 1.06
N ASN A 34 -39.72 -24.36 0.23
CA ASN A 34 -41.06 -23.89 -0.19
C ASN A 34 -41.10 -22.91 -1.36
N LYS A 35 -42.20 -22.98 -2.14
CA LYS A 35 -42.33 -22.44 -3.52
C LYS A 35 -43.11 -21.12 -3.61
N SER A 36 -42.49 -20.07 -4.16
CA SER A 36 -43.07 -19.02 -5.03
C SER A 36 -42.01 -17.93 -5.25
N THR A 37 -41.68 -17.44 -6.45
CA THR A 37 -42.18 -17.62 -7.83
C THR A 37 -40.97 -17.69 -8.77
N LYS A 38 -41.06 -18.43 -9.89
CA LYS A 38 -39.97 -18.48 -10.88
C LYS A 38 -39.89 -17.16 -11.67
N SER A 39 -38.91 -16.31 -11.39
CA SER A 39 -38.24 -15.56 -12.46
C SER A 39 -37.09 -16.40 -12.99
N VAL A 40 -36.98 -16.49 -14.32
CA VAL A 40 -35.87 -17.21 -14.97
C VAL A 40 -34.67 -16.27 -14.98
N ASN A 41 -33.60 -16.64 -14.26
CA ASN A 41 -32.33 -15.92 -14.32
C ASN A 41 -31.80 -15.93 -15.76
N LYS A 42 -31.92 -14.81 -16.46
CA LYS A 42 -31.25 -14.57 -17.74
C LYS A 42 -29.79 -14.22 -17.46
N PRO A 43 -28.83 -14.66 -18.29
CA PRO A 43 -27.40 -14.42 -18.05
C PRO A 43 -26.93 -12.97 -18.35
N ASN A 44 -27.84 -12.01 -18.52
CA ASN A 44 -27.54 -10.66 -19.05
C ASN A 44 -28.08 -9.48 -18.20
N ASP A 45 -28.71 -9.72 -17.05
CA ASP A 45 -29.19 -8.62 -16.20
C ASP A 45 -28.01 -8.03 -15.39
N ILE A 46 -27.20 -7.21 -16.07
CA ILE A 46 -26.23 -6.32 -15.43
C ILE A 46 -27.02 -5.44 -14.46
N LEU A 47 -26.69 -5.50 -13.18
CA LEU A 47 -27.31 -4.66 -12.18
C LEU A 47 -26.99 -3.19 -12.48
N ILE A 48 -28.01 -2.37 -12.69
CA ILE A 48 -27.87 -0.91 -12.82
C ILE A 48 -28.40 -0.27 -11.54
N GLY A 49 -27.59 0.59 -10.93
CA GLY A 49 -27.97 1.32 -9.73
C GLY A 49 -29.03 2.40 -9.96
N THR A 50 -29.79 2.75 -8.92
CA THR A 50 -30.79 3.82 -8.96
C THR A 50 -30.64 4.82 -7.79
N CYS A 51 -29.50 4.81 -7.09
CA CYS A 51 -29.19 5.75 -6.03
C CYS A 51 -28.68 7.08 -6.63
N GLU A 52 -29.28 8.20 -6.23
CA GLU A 52 -28.90 9.56 -6.70
C GLU A 52 -28.05 10.34 -5.68
N GLU A 53 -27.73 9.74 -4.52
CA GLU A 53 -26.91 10.37 -3.48
C GLU A 53 -25.47 10.60 -3.98
N LEU A 54 -24.96 11.84 -3.92
CA LEU A 54 -23.56 12.10 -4.29
C LEU A 54 -22.58 11.58 -3.23
N GLU A 55 -22.88 11.80 -1.95
CA GLU A 55 -22.13 11.27 -0.81
C GLU A 55 -22.79 9.99 -0.30
N LYS A 56 -22.03 8.89 -0.19
CA LYS A 56 -22.55 7.63 0.33
C LYS A 56 -21.47 6.88 1.11
N ASN A 57 -21.73 6.56 2.37
CA ASN A 57 -20.81 5.81 3.21
C ASN A 57 -20.49 4.42 2.64
N TYR A 58 -19.23 3.99 2.72
CA TYR A 58 -18.85 2.63 2.34
C TYR A 58 -19.42 1.60 3.32
N LEU A 59 -20.19 0.64 2.79
CA LEU A 59 -20.73 -0.48 3.54
C LEU A 59 -20.31 -1.78 2.86
N ARG A 60 -19.68 -2.70 3.60
CA ARG A 60 -19.31 -4.00 3.04
C ARG A 60 -20.57 -4.81 2.73
N LEU A 61 -20.74 -5.20 1.45
CA LEU A 61 -21.84 -6.06 1.02
C LEU A 61 -21.71 -7.45 1.69
N THR A 62 -22.74 -7.82 2.46
CA THR A 62 -22.90 -9.13 3.11
C THR A 62 -24.08 -9.93 2.56
N SER A 63 -24.86 -9.31 1.67
CA SER A 63 -26.06 -9.86 1.01
C SER A 63 -26.05 -9.49 -0.48
N ALA A 64 -27.07 -9.95 -1.22
CA ALA A 64 -27.27 -9.52 -2.60
C ALA A 64 -27.38 -7.98 -2.69
N PRO A 65 -26.72 -7.35 -3.68
CA PRO A 65 -26.76 -5.90 -3.86
C PRO A 65 -28.16 -5.40 -4.26
N ASN A 66 -28.66 -4.35 -3.60
CA ASN A 66 -29.91 -3.69 -3.94
C ASN A 66 -29.66 -2.49 -4.88
N PRO A 67 -30.29 -2.41 -6.08
CA PRO A 67 -30.19 -1.27 -6.98
C PRO A 67 -30.33 0.11 -6.31
N SER A 68 -31.26 0.24 -5.35
CA SER A 68 -31.51 1.53 -4.66
C SER A 68 -30.35 2.02 -3.80
N THR A 69 -29.37 1.15 -3.53
CA THR A 69 -28.17 1.45 -2.72
C THR A 69 -26.92 1.70 -3.56
N ILE A 70 -27.03 1.68 -4.89
CA ILE A 70 -25.91 1.73 -5.84
C ILE A 70 -26.13 2.88 -6.80
N ARG A 71 -25.09 3.69 -7.05
CA ARG A 71 -25.19 4.87 -7.92
C ARG A 71 -24.92 4.45 -9.38
N PRO A 72 -25.79 4.80 -10.35
CA PRO A 72 -25.50 4.57 -11.76
C PRO A 72 -24.33 5.46 -12.23
N LEU A 73 -23.74 5.12 -13.39
CA LEU A 73 -22.54 5.80 -13.92
C LEU A 73 -22.67 7.33 -13.95
N ALA A 74 -23.78 7.87 -14.45
CA ALA A 74 -24.01 9.32 -14.53
C ALA A 74 -24.04 10.03 -13.14
N ILE A 75 -24.39 9.31 -12.07
CA ILE A 75 -24.31 9.83 -10.70
C ILE A 75 -22.89 9.65 -10.14
N LEU A 76 -22.20 8.56 -10.47
CA LEU A 76 -20.78 8.37 -10.08
C LEU A 76 -19.86 9.45 -10.69
N GLU A 77 -20.09 9.82 -11.95
CA GLU A 77 -19.38 10.89 -12.65
C GLU A 77 -19.58 12.28 -12.02
N GLN A 78 -20.71 12.50 -11.33
CA GLN A 78 -20.97 13.72 -10.54
C GLN A 78 -20.43 13.60 -9.10
N ALA A 79 -20.59 12.43 -8.48
CA ALA A 79 -20.17 12.16 -7.12
C ALA A 79 -18.64 12.24 -6.95
N PHE A 80 -17.87 11.70 -7.90
CA PHE A 80 -16.41 11.68 -7.84
C PHE A 80 -15.76 13.08 -7.71
N PRO A 81 -16.00 14.05 -8.61
CA PRO A 81 -15.47 15.41 -8.44
C PRO A 81 -16.06 16.11 -7.21
N PHE A 82 -17.33 15.85 -6.86
CA PHE A 82 -17.96 16.42 -5.66
C PHE A 82 -17.21 16.02 -4.37
N VAL A 83 -16.93 14.73 -4.20
CA VAL A 83 -16.23 14.25 -2.99
C VAL A 83 -14.77 14.70 -2.94
N LEU A 84 -14.09 14.78 -4.09
CA LEU A 84 -12.73 15.32 -4.20
C LEU A 84 -12.66 16.81 -3.82
N ASN A 85 -13.58 17.64 -4.32
CA ASN A 85 -13.64 19.07 -3.96
C ASN A 85 -13.89 19.25 -2.45
N LYS A 86 -14.79 18.44 -1.87
CA LYS A 86 -15.06 18.46 -0.42
C LYS A 86 -13.85 17.98 0.41
N TYR A 87 -13.04 17.05 -0.12
CA TYR A 87 -11.78 16.66 0.50
C TYR A 87 -10.74 17.79 0.44
N GLN A 88 -10.57 18.46 -0.70
CA GLN A 88 -9.62 19.58 -0.84
C GLN A 88 -9.89 20.73 0.15
N LEU A 89 -11.16 20.97 0.51
CA LEU A 89 -11.54 21.99 1.49
C LEU A 89 -11.30 21.58 2.96
N ASN A 90 -11.51 20.30 3.29
CA ASN A 90 -11.53 19.83 4.69
C ASN A 90 -10.29 19.01 5.11
N ASN A 91 -9.51 18.51 4.14
CA ASN A 91 -8.38 17.61 4.30
C ASN A 91 -8.66 16.34 5.15
N ASP A 92 -9.90 15.87 5.15
CA ASP A 92 -10.33 14.68 5.91
C ASP A 92 -10.10 13.39 5.11
N TRP A 93 -9.03 12.68 5.45
CA TRP A 93 -8.69 11.38 4.86
C TRP A 93 -9.75 10.30 5.14
N SER A 94 -10.35 10.29 6.32
CA SER A 94 -11.35 9.27 6.71
C SER A 94 -12.58 9.38 5.81
N TYR A 95 -13.05 10.61 5.60
CA TYR A 95 -14.12 10.95 4.68
C TYR A 95 -13.81 10.49 3.24
N ILE A 96 -12.71 10.96 2.63
CA ILE A 96 -12.45 10.67 1.21
C ILE A 96 -12.12 9.19 0.98
N SER A 97 -11.43 8.54 1.92
CA SER A 97 -11.16 7.11 1.89
C SER A 97 -12.47 6.30 1.86
N SER A 98 -13.45 6.65 2.70
CA SER A 98 -14.79 6.05 2.71
C SER A 98 -15.53 6.30 1.39
N GLN A 99 -15.58 7.55 0.91
CA GLN A 99 -16.28 7.89 -0.34
C GLN A 99 -15.68 7.17 -1.56
N LEU A 100 -14.35 7.12 -1.70
CA LEU A 100 -13.70 6.43 -2.82
C LEU A 100 -13.76 4.89 -2.69
N LYS A 101 -13.88 4.33 -1.47
CA LYS A 101 -14.24 2.91 -1.29
C LYS A 101 -15.67 2.63 -1.77
N SER A 102 -16.61 3.53 -1.46
CA SER A 102 -18.01 3.48 -1.87
C SER A 102 -18.21 3.63 -3.39
N ILE A 103 -17.51 4.57 -4.04
CA ILE A 103 -17.57 4.76 -5.51
C ILE A 103 -17.01 3.53 -6.24
N ARG A 104 -15.84 3.01 -5.81
CA ARG A 104 -15.25 1.80 -6.41
C ARG A 104 -16.12 0.56 -6.23
N GLN A 105 -16.82 0.44 -5.12
CA GLN A 105 -17.77 -0.64 -4.89
C GLN A 105 -18.94 -0.59 -5.90
N ASP A 106 -19.50 0.59 -6.15
CA ASP A 106 -20.57 0.77 -7.15
C ASP A 106 -20.09 0.44 -8.57
N LEU A 107 -18.84 0.78 -8.91
CA LEU A 107 -18.21 0.40 -10.19
C LEU A 107 -18.06 -1.13 -10.31
N ILE A 108 -17.57 -1.81 -9.27
CA ILE A 108 -17.40 -3.27 -9.24
C ILE A 108 -18.74 -3.98 -9.41
N VAL A 109 -19.75 -3.59 -8.63
CA VAL A 109 -21.05 -4.29 -8.61
C VAL A 109 -21.78 -4.18 -9.95
N GLN A 110 -21.62 -3.04 -10.64
CA GLN A 110 -22.18 -2.81 -11.98
C GLN A 110 -21.26 -3.30 -13.12
N SER A 111 -20.11 -3.91 -12.79
CA SER A 111 -19.09 -4.37 -13.75
C SER A 111 -18.56 -3.28 -14.69
N ILE A 112 -18.50 -2.03 -14.23
CA ILE A 112 -18.06 -0.88 -15.04
C ILE A 112 -16.52 -0.90 -15.15
N ARG A 113 -16.02 -1.04 -16.38
CA ARG A 113 -14.59 -1.12 -16.73
C ARG A 113 -14.27 -0.19 -17.91
N ASN A 114 -14.27 1.12 -17.65
CA ASN A 114 -14.02 2.16 -18.63
C ASN A 114 -13.01 3.20 -18.10
N ASP A 115 -12.69 4.21 -18.91
CA ASP A 115 -11.73 5.26 -18.55
C ASP A 115 -12.13 6.04 -17.29
N PHE A 116 -13.43 6.20 -17.01
CA PHE A 116 -13.90 6.79 -15.75
C PHE A 116 -13.56 5.90 -14.54
N ALA A 117 -13.78 4.58 -14.65
CA ALA A 117 -13.36 3.66 -13.60
C ALA A 117 -11.85 3.72 -13.37
N LEU A 118 -11.05 3.73 -14.45
CA LEU A 118 -9.60 3.89 -14.36
C LEU A 118 -9.22 5.19 -13.63
N LEU A 119 -9.78 6.34 -14.01
CA LEU A 119 -9.55 7.63 -13.35
C LEU A 119 -9.82 7.58 -11.84
N VAL A 120 -10.94 6.99 -11.42
CA VAL A 120 -11.29 6.80 -10.00
C VAL A 120 -10.24 5.95 -9.26
N TYR A 121 -9.75 4.88 -9.90
CA TYR A 121 -8.74 4.00 -9.32
C TYR A 121 -7.35 4.63 -9.26
N GLU A 122 -6.93 5.36 -10.31
CA GLU A 122 -5.67 6.09 -10.36
C GLU A 122 -5.62 7.17 -9.27
N GLU A 123 -6.65 8.01 -9.17
CA GLU A 123 -6.65 9.12 -8.21
C GLU A 123 -6.74 8.63 -6.76
N ASN A 124 -7.50 7.57 -6.52
CA ASN A 124 -7.52 6.93 -5.21
C ASN A 124 -6.16 6.30 -4.85
N ALA A 125 -5.45 5.70 -5.80
CA ALA A 125 -4.10 5.18 -5.56
C ALA A 125 -3.12 6.31 -5.20
N ARG A 126 -3.18 7.44 -5.90
CA ARG A 126 -2.35 8.63 -5.65
C ARG A 126 -2.60 9.22 -4.26
N LEU A 127 -3.86 9.42 -3.88
CA LEU A 127 -4.22 9.91 -2.54
C LEU A 127 -3.78 8.92 -1.45
N ALA A 128 -3.94 7.61 -1.67
CA ALA A 128 -3.48 6.58 -0.74
C ALA A 128 -1.95 6.58 -0.57
N LEU A 129 -1.17 6.86 -1.62
CA LEU A 129 0.29 7.06 -1.53
C LEU A 129 0.64 8.31 -0.72
N GLU A 130 -0.05 9.42 -0.95
CA GLU A 130 0.20 10.69 -0.26
C GLU A 130 -0.16 10.63 1.24
N MET A 131 -1.18 9.84 1.59
CA MET A 131 -1.62 9.62 2.97
C MET A 131 -0.99 8.39 3.65
N GLY A 132 -0.14 7.64 2.93
CA GLY A 132 0.54 6.45 3.44
C GLY A 132 -0.35 5.23 3.71
N ASP A 133 -1.56 5.17 3.16
CA ASP A 133 -2.45 3.99 3.23
C ASP A 133 -2.00 2.94 2.21
N ARG A 134 -1.03 2.13 2.63
CA ARG A 134 -0.45 1.03 1.84
C ARG A 134 -1.51 0.03 1.35
N ASP A 135 -2.48 -0.32 2.18
CA ASP A 135 -3.46 -1.36 1.86
C ASP A 135 -4.46 -0.86 0.80
N GLN A 136 -4.91 0.39 0.92
CA GLN A 136 -5.77 1.03 -0.08
C GLN A 136 -5.01 1.25 -1.39
N PHE A 137 -3.74 1.65 -1.34
CA PHE A 137 -2.89 1.77 -2.52
C PHE A 137 -2.77 0.43 -3.28
N VAL A 138 -2.44 -0.66 -2.59
CA VAL A 138 -2.29 -1.99 -3.21
C VAL A 138 -3.60 -2.47 -3.85
N GLN A 139 -4.73 -2.27 -3.17
CA GLN A 139 -6.05 -2.59 -3.72
C GLN A 139 -6.35 -1.81 -5.01
N CYS A 140 -6.03 -0.51 -5.04
CA CYS A 140 -6.20 0.30 -6.25
C CYS A 140 -5.24 -0.15 -7.36
N GLN A 141 -3.96 -0.34 -7.05
CA GLN A 141 -2.92 -0.72 -8.02
C GLN A 141 -3.26 -2.01 -8.77
N THR A 142 -3.76 -3.03 -8.07
CA THR A 142 -4.22 -4.28 -8.72
C THR A 142 -5.38 -4.06 -9.68
N GLN A 143 -6.29 -3.13 -9.38
CA GLN A 143 -7.41 -2.84 -10.29
C GLN A 143 -6.98 -1.99 -11.48
N VAL A 144 -6.11 -0.99 -11.27
CA VAL A 144 -5.48 -0.18 -12.35
C VAL A 144 -4.78 -1.09 -13.37
N GLU A 145 -3.99 -2.05 -12.90
CA GLU A 145 -3.32 -3.06 -13.75
C GLU A 145 -4.33 -3.76 -14.68
N THR A 146 -5.41 -4.33 -14.13
CA THR A 146 -6.44 -4.99 -14.96
C THR A 146 -7.20 -4.04 -15.89
N LEU A 147 -7.28 -2.74 -15.58
CA LEU A 147 -8.03 -1.76 -16.38
C LEU A 147 -7.23 -1.33 -17.62
N TYR A 148 -5.90 -1.14 -17.49
CA TYR A 148 -5.02 -0.97 -18.64
C TYR A 148 -5.02 -2.22 -19.54
N ASP A 149 -5.06 -3.42 -18.96
CA ASP A 149 -5.16 -4.69 -19.72
C ASP A 149 -6.49 -4.81 -20.50
N SER A 150 -7.57 -4.17 -20.03
CA SER A 150 -8.84 -4.09 -20.76
C SER A 150 -8.91 -2.99 -21.84
N GLY A 151 -7.80 -2.32 -22.15
CA GLY A 151 -7.72 -1.34 -23.24
C GLY A 151 -8.18 0.07 -22.89
N CYS A 152 -8.30 0.41 -21.60
CA CYS A 152 -8.51 1.79 -21.16
C CYS A 152 -7.32 2.70 -21.53
N ASN A 153 -7.53 4.02 -21.49
CA ASN A 153 -6.53 5.04 -21.79
C ASN A 153 -5.24 4.85 -20.96
N ARG A 154 -4.08 4.83 -21.63
CA ARG A 154 -2.76 4.55 -21.04
C ARG A 154 -1.96 5.81 -20.64
N THR A 155 -2.58 7.00 -20.62
CA THR A 155 -1.92 8.29 -20.34
C THR A 155 -0.99 8.27 -19.11
N HIS A 156 -1.42 7.64 -18.01
CA HIS A 156 -0.63 7.56 -16.77
C HIS A 156 0.06 6.21 -16.56
N LEU A 157 0.11 5.33 -17.57
CA LEU A 157 0.62 3.97 -17.39
C LEU A 157 2.07 3.97 -16.87
N MET A 158 2.95 4.82 -17.40
CA MET A 158 4.35 4.86 -16.96
C MET A 158 4.51 5.28 -15.48
N GLU A 159 3.61 6.12 -14.96
CA GLU A 159 3.52 6.48 -13.53
C GLU A 159 3.20 5.21 -12.70
N PHE A 160 2.18 4.46 -13.09
CA PHE A 160 1.77 3.23 -12.38
C PHE A 160 2.72 2.05 -12.54
N LEU A 161 3.38 1.92 -13.70
CA LEU A 161 4.49 0.98 -13.93
C LEU A 161 5.67 1.28 -12.99
N SER A 162 6.02 2.56 -12.81
CA SER A 162 7.05 2.99 -11.86
C SER A 162 6.71 2.54 -10.43
N TYR A 163 5.46 2.75 -10.00
CA TYR A 163 5.02 2.33 -8.67
C TYR A 163 5.00 0.81 -8.51
N ARG A 164 4.58 0.06 -9.54
CA ARG A 164 4.55 -1.41 -9.53
C ARG A 164 5.96 -1.98 -9.48
N LEU A 165 6.91 -1.38 -10.19
CA LEU A 165 8.32 -1.78 -10.17
C LEU A 165 8.94 -1.58 -8.78
N LEU A 166 8.80 -0.36 -8.21
CA LEU A 166 9.31 -0.04 -6.88
C LEU A 166 8.70 -0.94 -5.80
N TYR A 167 7.37 -1.06 -5.76
CA TYR A 167 6.69 -1.86 -4.76
C TYR A 167 7.06 -3.35 -4.83
N SER A 168 7.12 -3.91 -6.05
CA SER A 168 7.52 -5.32 -6.26
C SER A 168 8.98 -5.57 -5.89
N LEU A 169 9.88 -4.63 -6.19
CA LEU A 169 11.29 -4.73 -5.84
C LEU A 169 11.51 -4.72 -4.32
N LEU A 170 10.84 -3.82 -3.60
CA LEU A 170 10.98 -3.67 -2.15
C LEU A 170 10.33 -4.84 -1.39
N LEU A 171 9.32 -5.50 -1.98
CA LEU A 171 8.80 -6.79 -1.51
C LEU A 171 9.68 -8.01 -1.84
N GLY A 172 10.62 -7.88 -2.77
CA GLY A 172 11.42 -9.02 -3.27
C GLY A 172 10.69 -9.93 -4.26
N ASP A 173 9.57 -9.50 -4.87
CA ASP A 173 8.87 -10.24 -5.92
C ASP A 173 9.62 -10.12 -7.25
N CYS A 174 10.67 -10.92 -7.41
CA CYS A 174 11.48 -10.97 -8.63
C CYS A 174 10.67 -11.29 -9.89
N GLN A 175 9.58 -12.05 -9.77
CA GLN A 175 8.74 -12.44 -10.90
C GLN A 175 7.94 -11.24 -11.41
N ARG A 176 7.33 -10.46 -10.51
CA ARG A 176 6.59 -9.23 -10.87
C ARG A 176 7.51 -8.08 -11.26
N VAL A 177 8.72 -8.00 -10.68
CA VAL A 177 9.78 -7.09 -11.16
C VAL A 177 10.11 -7.37 -12.63
N ASN A 178 10.40 -8.63 -12.99
CA ASN A 178 10.77 -8.99 -14.36
C ASN A 178 9.64 -8.70 -15.35
N ARG A 179 8.38 -9.04 -15.03
CA ARG A 179 7.22 -8.67 -15.85
C ARG A 179 7.10 -7.16 -16.02
N THR A 180 7.15 -6.39 -14.93
CA THR A 180 7.03 -4.93 -14.99
C THR A 180 8.15 -4.28 -15.80
N LEU A 181 9.37 -4.83 -15.80
CA LEU A 181 10.47 -4.34 -16.63
C LEU A 181 10.26 -4.57 -18.14
N ILE A 182 9.57 -5.65 -18.53
CA ILE A 182 9.17 -5.90 -19.92
C ILE A 182 8.14 -4.84 -20.33
N ASP A 183 7.09 -4.66 -19.54
CA ASP A 183 6.01 -3.69 -19.83
C ASP A 183 6.55 -2.25 -19.91
N ILE A 184 7.52 -1.87 -19.05
CA ILE A 184 8.23 -0.59 -19.12
C ILE A 184 9.04 -0.46 -20.42
N HIS A 185 9.70 -1.53 -20.86
CA HIS A 185 10.51 -1.50 -22.08
C HIS A 185 9.62 -1.30 -23.33
N GLU A 186 8.52 -2.05 -23.43
CA GLU A 186 7.55 -1.94 -24.53
C GLU A 186 6.89 -0.55 -24.58
N GLU A 187 6.49 -0.01 -23.42
CA GLU A 187 5.89 1.32 -23.34
C GLU A 187 6.91 2.44 -23.64
N LYS A 188 8.19 2.29 -23.24
CA LYS A 188 9.26 3.26 -23.54
C LYS A 188 9.69 3.24 -25.02
N LEU A 189 9.57 2.11 -25.71
CA LEU A 189 9.73 2.05 -27.18
C LEU A 189 8.63 2.86 -27.89
N SER A 190 7.40 2.77 -27.38
CA SER A 190 6.23 3.47 -27.91
C SER A 190 6.21 4.97 -27.56
N SER A 191 6.69 5.33 -26.37
CA SER A 191 6.67 6.69 -25.83
C SER A 191 8.07 7.18 -25.41
N ARG A 192 8.71 7.99 -26.28
CA ARG A 192 10.07 8.54 -26.07
C ARG A 192 10.20 9.60 -24.95
N LYS A 193 9.26 9.66 -23.99
CA LYS A 193 9.14 10.79 -23.05
C LYS A 193 8.82 10.34 -21.62
N SER A 194 9.85 10.01 -20.86
CA SER A 194 9.84 10.10 -19.39
C SER A 194 11.27 10.08 -18.86
N ASN A 195 11.71 11.17 -18.23
CA ASN A 195 12.98 11.18 -17.50
C ASN A 195 12.81 10.52 -16.12
N ASP A 196 11.60 10.63 -15.56
CA ASP A 196 11.20 10.12 -14.25
C ASP A 196 11.38 8.60 -14.11
N ILE A 197 11.05 7.81 -15.15
CA ILE A 197 11.23 6.36 -15.13
C ILE A 197 12.71 5.97 -15.06
N ASP A 198 13.62 6.77 -15.63
CA ASP A 198 15.04 6.47 -15.62
C ASP A 198 15.64 6.64 -14.22
N ILE A 199 15.20 7.66 -13.46
CA ILE A 199 15.54 7.81 -12.04
C ILE A 199 15.04 6.60 -11.24
N VAL A 200 13.83 6.09 -11.53
CA VAL A 200 13.28 4.89 -10.90
C VAL A 200 14.07 3.64 -11.26
N LEU A 201 14.48 3.47 -12.53
CA LEU A 201 15.30 2.34 -12.98
C LEU A 201 16.70 2.38 -12.36
N ASP A 202 17.31 3.56 -12.26
CA ASP A 202 18.60 3.76 -11.59
C ASP A 202 18.51 3.47 -10.08
N PHE A 203 17.43 3.88 -9.42
CA PHE A 203 17.16 3.55 -8.02
C PHE A 203 17.07 2.02 -7.86
N CYS A 204 16.31 1.35 -8.72
CA CYS A 204 16.20 -0.11 -8.74
C CYS A 204 17.54 -0.81 -8.99
N SER A 205 18.40 -0.22 -9.83
CA SER A 205 19.74 -0.75 -10.11
C SER A 205 20.69 -0.59 -8.93
N SER A 206 20.63 0.55 -8.23
CA SER A 206 21.40 0.84 -7.02
C SER A 206 20.99 -0.07 -5.86
N PHE A 207 19.68 -0.30 -5.72
CA PHE A 207 19.08 -1.21 -4.75
C PHE A 207 19.61 -2.64 -4.93
N ARG A 208 19.50 -3.20 -6.15
CA ARG A 208 19.99 -4.56 -6.46
C ARG A 208 21.49 -4.72 -6.22
N ARG A 209 22.29 -3.69 -6.46
CA ARG A 209 23.74 -3.68 -6.21
C ARG A 209 24.12 -3.43 -4.75
N LYS A 210 23.16 -3.14 -3.85
CA LYS A 210 23.40 -2.68 -2.48
C LYS A 210 24.29 -1.43 -2.42
N ASN A 211 24.23 -0.57 -3.43
CA ASN A 211 24.92 0.73 -3.40
C ASN A 211 24.05 1.74 -2.63
N TYR A 212 24.13 1.68 -1.31
CA TYR A 212 23.27 2.45 -0.43
C TYR A 212 23.49 3.97 -0.51
N THR A 213 24.74 4.43 -0.73
CA THR A 213 25.03 5.86 -0.93
C THR A 213 24.29 6.40 -2.15
N GLN A 214 24.38 5.70 -3.29
CA GLN A 214 23.66 6.10 -4.51
C GLN A 214 22.14 5.92 -4.35
N LEU A 215 21.70 4.89 -3.61
CA LEU A 215 20.28 4.65 -3.33
C LEU A 215 19.61 5.84 -2.62
N PHE A 216 20.25 6.39 -1.58
CA PHE A 216 19.70 7.53 -0.83
C PHE A 216 19.86 8.87 -1.54
N ILE A 217 20.84 9.01 -2.46
CA ILE A 217 20.88 10.15 -3.39
C ILE A 217 19.68 10.08 -4.33
N LEU A 218 19.48 8.94 -5.01
CA LEU A 218 18.38 8.74 -5.95
C LEU A 218 17.00 8.82 -5.27
N TYR A 219 16.87 8.35 -4.03
CA TYR A 219 15.67 8.49 -3.20
C TYR A 219 15.23 9.96 -3.06
N LYS A 220 16.18 10.89 -2.84
CA LYS A 220 15.89 12.34 -2.77
C LYS A 220 15.50 12.93 -4.14
N SER A 221 15.88 12.26 -5.24
CA SER A 221 15.57 12.66 -6.62
C SER A 221 14.35 11.96 -7.22
N LEU A 222 13.73 11.01 -6.52
CA LEU A 222 12.54 10.30 -7.02
C LEU A 222 11.35 11.27 -7.19
N PRO A 223 10.51 11.08 -8.22
CA PRO A 223 9.23 11.76 -8.33
C PRO A 223 8.40 11.62 -7.04
N ARG A 224 7.75 12.69 -6.57
CA ARG A 224 7.11 12.78 -5.23
C ARG A 224 6.32 11.52 -4.84
N ARG A 225 5.43 11.05 -5.70
CA ARG A 225 4.59 9.86 -5.44
C ARG A 225 5.34 8.53 -5.58
N ALA A 226 6.37 8.46 -6.42
CA ALA A 226 7.26 7.30 -6.46
C ALA A 226 8.08 7.17 -5.17
N CYS A 227 8.50 8.31 -4.59
CA CYS A 227 9.11 8.36 -3.27
C CYS A 227 8.15 7.86 -2.17
N CYS A 228 6.86 8.19 -2.22
CA CYS A 228 5.85 7.62 -1.31
C CYS A 228 5.80 6.08 -1.32
N VAL A 229 5.99 5.43 -2.48
CA VAL A 229 6.07 3.95 -2.56
C VAL A 229 7.26 3.41 -1.78
N VAL A 230 8.41 4.11 -1.82
CA VAL A 230 9.61 3.75 -1.06
C VAL A 230 9.42 3.99 0.44
N ASN A 231 8.66 5.03 0.83
CA ASN A 231 8.40 5.37 2.23
C ASN A 231 7.68 4.26 3.01
N PHE A 232 6.89 3.40 2.35
CA PHE A 232 6.33 2.20 2.98
C PHE A 232 7.38 1.23 3.55
N PHE A 233 8.63 1.32 3.09
CA PHE A 233 9.71 0.40 3.48
C PHE A 233 10.99 1.12 3.95
N ILE A 234 11.06 2.46 3.87
CA ILE A 234 12.31 3.23 4.06
C ILE A 234 12.98 2.96 5.42
N ASP A 235 12.18 2.82 6.48
CA ASP A 235 12.71 2.56 7.83
C ASP A 235 13.33 1.17 7.98
N ILE A 236 12.87 0.17 7.21
CA ILE A 236 13.51 -1.17 7.20
C ILE A 236 14.95 -1.04 6.69
N TYR A 237 15.17 -0.28 5.61
CA TYR A 237 16.49 -0.08 5.02
C TYR A 237 17.37 0.87 5.83
N ARG A 238 16.79 1.94 6.41
CA ARG A 238 17.50 2.81 7.35
C ARG A 238 18.03 2.01 8.56
N LYS A 239 17.21 1.14 9.18
CA LYS A 239 17.66 0.25 10.27
C LYS A 239 18.79 -0.69 9.85
N GLN A 240 18.70 -1.32 8.67
CA GLN A 240 19.77 -2.17 8.14
C GLN A 240 21.08 -1.40 7.95
N MET A 241 21.00 -0.16 7.43
CA MET A 241 22.16 0.68 7.22
C MET A 241 22.79 1.22 8.49
N ILE A 242 21.98 1.58 9.48
CA ILE A 242 22.44 1.96 10.82
C ILE A 242 23.25 0.83 11.44
N GLN A 243 22.83 -0.43 11.30
CA GLN A 243 23.60 -1.58 11.78
C GLN A 243 24.97 -1.67 11.09
N ILE A 244 25.05 -1.48 9.77
CA ILE A 244 26.33 -1.47 9.02
C ILE A 244 27.22 -0.31 9.48
N PHE A 245 26.66 0.90 9.66
CA PHE A 245 27.41 2.07 10.12
C PHE A 245 27.95 1.88 11.54
N ILE A 246 27.15 1.37 12.48
CA ILE A 246 27.61 1.08 13.83
C ILE A 246 28.83 0.14 13.79
N TRP A 247 28.79 -0.92 12.97
CA TRP A 247 29.91 -1.86 12.84
C TRP A 247 31.16 -1.24 12.20
N GLY A 248 30.99 -0.35 11.22
CA GLY A 248 32.10 0.33 10.53
C GLY A 248 32.73 1.51 11.28
N PHE A 249 31.96 2.19 12.15
CA PHE A 249 32.38 3.41 12.86
C PHE A 249 32.55 3.23 14.37
N THR A 250 32.43 2.01 14.91
CA THR A 250 32.71 1.73 16.34
C THR A 250 34.10 2.27 16.73
N PRO A 251 34.23 3.08 17.81
CA PRO A 251 33.27 3.29 18.90
C PRO A 251 32.32 4.49 18.77
N THR A 252 32.44 5.34 17.73
CA THR A 252 31.75 6.64 17.65
C THR A 252 31.16 6.90 16.27
N LEU A 253 29.85 7.09 16.19
CA LEU A 253 29.12 7.38 14.96
C LEU A 253 28.60 8.83 14.96
N PRO A 254 29.16 9.74 14.12
CA PRO A 254 28.69 11.12 14.02
C PRO A 254 27.27 11.19 13.45
N ILE A 255 26.37 11.94 14.10
CA ILE A 255 24.96 11.98 13.71
C ILE A 255 24.76 12.56 12.30
N ASP A 256 25.56 13.55 11.91
CA ASP A 256 25.49 14.23 10.61
C ASP A 256 25.77 13.29 9.43
N ILE A 257 26.63 12.29 9.61
CA ILE A 257 26.88 11.26 8.60
C ILE A 257 25.62 10.41 8.43
N VAL A 258 25.00 9.98 9.53
CA VAL A 258 23.79 9.15 9.52
C VAL A 258 22.61 9.90 8.88
N THR A 259 22.39 11.16 9.27
CA THR A 259 21.27 11.96 8.78
C THR A 259 21.42 12.29 7.29
N THR A 260 22.63 12.70 6.87
CA THR A 260 22.92 13.03 5.47
C THR A 260 22.83 11.80 4.56
N MET A 261 23.48 10.70 4.94
CA MET A 261 23.56 9.47 4.15
C MET A 261 22.23 8.71 4.08
N LEU A 262 21.44 8.70 5.16
CA LEU A 262 20.17 7.94 5.22
C LEU A 262 18.93 8.82 5.03
N ALA A 263 19.14 10.04 4.54
CA ALA A 263 18.11 11.01 4.18
C ALA A 263 17.08 11.25 5.30
N TYR A 264 17.54 11.44 6.55
CA TYR A 264 16.66 11.82 7.66
C TYR A 264 16.33 13.31 7.61
N ASN A 265 15.05 13.64 7.72
CA ASN A 265 14.59 15.01 7.94
C ASN A 265 14.75 15.40 9.42
N SER A 266 14.84 16.70 9.73
CA SER A 266 15.03 17.21 11.09
C SER A 266 14.02 16.65 12.11
N ASN A 267 12.77 16.47 11.70
CA ASN A 267 11.69 15.91 12.54
C ASN A 267 11.86 14.41 12.82
N GLU A 268 12.61 13.69 11.97
CA GLU A 268 12.87 12.25 12.12
C GLU A 268 14.10 11.96 12.98
N ILE A 269 15.00 12.93 13.17
CA ILE A 269 16.21 12.79 13.99
C ILE A 269 15.86 12.42 15.44
N TYR A 270 14.75 12.94 15.97
CA TYR A 270 14.25 12.57 17.30
C TYR A 270 13.99 11.06 17.42
N TRP A 271 13.33 10.47 16.41
CA TRP A 271 13.04 9.03 16.39
C TRP A 271 14.31 8.19 16.25
N LEU A 272 15.28 8.64 15.45
CA LEU A 272 16.60 8.01 15.35
C LEU A 272 17.34 7.98 16.70
N LYS A 273 17.32 9.10 17.45
CA LYS A 273 17.92 9.20 18.79
C LYS A 273 17.26 8.24 19.79
N LEU A 274 15.94 8.18 19.79
CA LEU A 274 15.17 7.26 20.65
C LEU A 274 15.46 5.79 20.30
N GLU A 275 15.51 5.47 19.01
CA GLU A 275 15.71 4.12 18.48
C GLU A 275 17.13 3.58 18.77
N LEU A 276 18.14 4.44 18.82
CA LEU A 276 19.53 4.08 19.11
C LEU A 276 19.85 3.88 20.60
N ASN A 277 18.99 4.30 21.54
CA ASN A 277 19.17 4.11 23.00
C ASN A 277 20.53 4.60 23.55
N SER A 278 21.12 5.62 22.91
CA SER A 278 22.47 6.11 23.20
C SER A 278 22.43 7.51 23.81
N THR A 279 23.24 7.74 24.85
CA THR A 279 23.52 9.07 25.39
C THR A 279 24.27 9.90 24.34
N GLU A 280 23.58 10.85 23.73
CA GLU A 280 24.18 11.83 22.84
C GLU A 280 25.05 12.81 23.64
N THR A 281 26.31 12.93 23.27
CA THR A 281 27.20 14.00 23.71
C THR A 281 27.74 14.71 22.47
N GLU A 282 27.42 15.99 22.32
CA GLU A 282 27.95 16.87 21.26
C GLU A 282 27.77 16.34 19.82
N GLY A 283 26.62 15.72 19.52
CA GLY A 283 26.30 15.21 18.17
C GLY A 283 26.99 13.90 17.78
N ILE A 284 27.71 13.26 18.71
CA ILE A 284 28.35 11.95 18.52
C ILE A 284 27.53 10.89 19.26
N PHE A 285 27.20 9.80 18.56
CA PHE A 285 26.67 8.60 19.21
C PHE A 285 27.80 7.67 19.64
N HIS A 286 27.87 7.38 20.94
CA HIS A 286 28.69 6.30 21.47
C HIS A 286 28.01 4.96 21.18
N CYS A 287 28.59 4.18 20.25
CA CYS A 287 28.10 2.85 19.95
C CYS A 287 28.46 1.90 21.09
N SER A 288 27.46 1.26 21.70
CA SER A 288 27.70 0.17 22.66
C SER A 288 28.47 -0.98 22.00
N SER A 289 29.23 -1.76 22.77
CA SER A 289 30.10 -2.81 22.18
C SER A 289 29.30 -3.83 21.33
N PRO A 290 29.96 -4.55 20.40
CA PRO A 290 29.31 -5.59 19.57
C PRO A 290 28.48 -6.62 20.36
N VAL A 291 28.81 -6.87 21.63
CA VAL A 291 28.08 -7.78 22.53
C VAL A 291 26.76 -7.17 23.02
N GLU A 292 26.74 -5.87 23.33
CA GLU A 292 25.53 -5.14 23.72
C GLU A 292 24.60 -4.93 22.52
N LEU A 293 25.16 -4.70 21.32
CA LEU A 293 24.43 -4.60 20.06
C LEU A 293 23.67 -5.89 19.74
N HIS A 294 24.22 -7.06 20.07
CA HIS A 294 23.51 -8.33 19.94
C HIS A 294 22.26 -8.43 20.84
N LYS A 295 22.25 -7.76 22.00
CA LYS A 295 21.06 -7.63 22.88
C LYS A 295 20.09 -6.57 22.35
N GLN A 296 20.59 -5.44 21.83
CA GLN A 296 19.78 -4.40 21.20
C GLN A 296 19.10 -4.86 19.90
N ARG A 297 19.69 -5.81 19.17
CA ARG A 297 19.11 -6.44 17.97
C ARG A 297 17.71 -7.01 18.20
N ALA A 298 17.42 -7.51 19.42
CA ALA A 298 16.09 -8.00 19.80
C ALA A 298 15.08 -6.88 20.15
N LYS A 299 15.57 -5.67 20.47
CA LYS A 299 14.72 -4.49 20.71
C LYS A 299 14.40 -3.75 19.41
N LEU A 300 15.36 -3.61 18.50
CA LEU A 300 15.18 -2.94 17.19
C LEU A 300 14.21 -3.68 16.24
N THR A 301 13.95 -4.96 16.49
CA THR A 301 12.89 -5.76 15.85
C THR A 301 11.47 -5.38 16.27
N VAL A 302 11.30 -4.63 17.37
CA VAL A 302 9.99 -4.10 17.76
C VAL A 302 9.82 -2.73 17.11
N SER A 303 8.89 -2.65 16.16
CA SER A 303 8.53 -1.38 15.53
C SER A 303 7.91 -0.43 16.55
N ILE A 304 8.56 0.70 16.80
CA ILE A 304 7.82 1.91 17.16
C ILE A 304 7.14 2.34 15.86
N GLU A 305 5.81 2.19 15.78
CA GLU A 305 5.03 2.69 14.66
C GLU A 305 5.17 4.22 14.64
N ARG A 306 5.96 4.74 13.69
CA ARG A 306 6.06 6.18 13.49
C ARG A 306 4.75 6.66 12.87
N PRO A 307 4.13 7.74 13.37
CA PRO A 307 2.99 8.34 12.70
C PRO A 307 3.42 8.76 11.30
N ILE A 308 2.60 8.43 10.31
CA ILE A 308 2.81 8.87 8.92
C ILE A 308 2.78 10.39 8.93
N VAL A 309 3.93 11.01 8.63
CA VAL A 309 4.00 12.47 8.50
C VAL A 309 3.26 12.85 7.23
N THR A 310 2.00 13.26 7.38
CA THR A 310 1.21 13.83 6.29
C THR A 310 1.96 15.03 5.73
N PRO A 311 2.35 15.04 4.43
CA PRO A 311 2.88 16.26 3.83
C PRO A 311 1.82 17.37 3.92
N PRO A 312 2.23 18.65 4.01
CA PRO A 312 1.27 19.74 4.02
C PRO A 312 0.37 19.68 2.79
N ALA A 313 -0.93 19.88 3.00
CA ALA A 313 -1.93 19.92 1.94
C ALA A 313 -1.54 21.00 0.92
N PHE A 314 -1.55 20.66 -0.36
CA PHE A 314 -1.29 21.63 -1.42
C PHE A 314 -2.59 22.25 -1.90
N GLN A 315 -2.62 23.58 -1.90
CA GLN A 315 -3.46 24.32 -2.83
C GLN A 315 -2.92 24.09 -4.25
N LEU A 316 -3.85 24.00 -5.21
CA LEU A 316 -3.60 23.72 -6.64
C LEU A 316 -2.71 24.78 -7.31
#